data_AF-A0A5A9ES21-F1
#
_entry.id   AF-A0A5A9ES21-F1
#
_cell.length_a   1.000
_cell.length_b   1.000
_cell.length_c   1.000
_cell.angle_alpha   90.00
_cell.angle_beta   90.00
_cell.angle_gamma   90.00
#
_symmetry.space_group_name_H-M   'P 1'
#
loop_
_entity.id
_entity.type
_entity.pdbx_description
1 polymer ?
#
loop_
_entity_poly.entity_id
_entity_poly.type
_entity_poly.pdbx_seq_one_letter_code
_entity_poly.pdbx_strand_id
1 'polypeptide(L)'
;MDLFDDVPAAPTAALAEGLPPPAGPLPDIVAPGLDCLFVGFNPGLRSGTLGHHYAGRGNQFWRLLFEAGLTPRLYRPEEDVALPAIGLGSTNLVARATASAAELSRAELRGGVPRLARIVAFVWPRVLAYTGKGVYLAATGLPDAPWGVQDRGLFDGVADVVVPSPSGLARLPFEEKLRWFREVRDEIGRRRGTR
;
A
#
# COMPACT_ATOMS: atom_id res chain seq x y z
N MET A 1 4.77 -27.77 3.26
CA MET A 1 3.68 -27.18 4.05
C MET A 1 3.44 -25.82 3.41
N ASP A 2 2.46 -25.76 2.52
CA ASP A 2 2.19 -24.55 1.75
C ASP A 2 1.73 -23.45 2.70
N LEU A 3 2.50 -22.37 2.76
CA LEU A 3 2.30 -21.22 3.65
C LEU A 3 1.06 -20.38 3.28
N PHE A 4 0.22 -20.88 2.38
CA PHE A 4 -0.99 -20.25 1.88
C PHE A 4 -2.27 -20.79 2.54
N ASP A 5 -2.19 -21.84 3.36
CA ASP A 5 -3.36 -22.46 3.99
C ASP A 5 -3.99 -21.64 5.13
N ASP A 6 -3.39 -20.51 5.51
CA ASP A 6 -3.86 -19.66 6.63
C ASP A 6 -4.15 -18.21 6.21
N VAL A 7 -4.34 -17.91 4.92
CA VAL A 7 -4.93 -16.63 4.52
C VAL A 7 -6.44 -16.71 4.79
N PRO A 8 -6.97 -16.03 5.81
CA PRO A 8 -8.38 -16.17 6.16
C PRO A 8 -9.25 -15.71 4.99
N ALA A 9 -10.25 -16.52 4.64
CA ALA A 9 -11.37 -16.07 3.83
C ALA A 9 -11.95 -14.79 4.44
N ALA A 10 -12.35 -13.85 3.58
CA ALA A 10 -13.03 -12.60 3.91
C ALA A 10 -13.84 -12.67 5.21
N PRO A 11 -13.38 -12.08 6.34
CA PRO A 11 -14.15 -12.14 7.56
C PRO A 11 -15.35 -11.21 7.45
N THR A 12 -16.51 -11.81 7.18
CA THR A 12 -17.81 -11.14 7.04
C THR A 12 -18.28 -10.50 8.35
N ALA A 13 -17.75 -10.95 9.50
CA ALA A 13 -18.15 -10.49 10.83
C ALA A 13 -17.23 -9.41 11.43
N ALA A 14 -16.00 -9.23 10.93
CA ALA A 14 -15.02 -8.28 11.51
C ALA A 14 -15.31 -6.81 11.18
N LEU A 15 -16.28 -6.55 10.30
CA LEU A 15 -16.69 -5.20 9.91
C LEU A 15 -17.39 -4.42 11.05
N ALA A 16 -17.87 -5.09 12.10
CA ALA A 16 -18.68 -4.50 13.15
C ALA A 16 -17.90 -3.75 14.25
N GLU A 17 -16.64 -4.13 14.53
CA GLU A 17 -15.84 -3.49 15.61
C GLU A 17 -14.91 -2.37 15.12
N GLY A 18 -14.86 -2.09 13.82
CA GLY A 18 -13.96 -1.11 13.24
C GLY A 18 -12.48 -1.55 13.28
N LEU A 19 -11.66 -0.94 12.43
CA LEU A 19 -10.23 -1.23 12.38
C LEU A 19 -9.51 -0.51 13.54
N PRO A 20 -8.82 -1.21 14.45
CA PRO A 20 -8.08 -0.55 15.51
C PRO A 20 -6.97 0.34 14.92
N PRO A 21 -6.71 1.52 15.52
CA PRO A 21 -5.68 2.41 15.01
C PRO A 21 -4.31 1.72 15.02
N PRO A 22 -3.40 2.10 14.11
CA PRO A 22 -2.04 1.57 14.14
C PRO A 22 -1.36 1.96 15.45
N ALA A 23 -0.48 1.11 15.97
CA ALA A 23 0.32 1.38 17.17
C ALA A 23 1.46 2.41 16.94
N GLY A 24 1.28 3.30 15.98
CA GLY A 24 2.28 4.25 15.51
C GLY A 24 1.67 5.61 15.18
N PRO A 25 2.51 6.60 14.83
CA PRO A 25 2.09 8.00 14.78
C PRO A 25 1.29 8.36 13.53
N LEU A 26 1.25 7.50 12.51
CA LEU A 26 0.59 7.78 11.24
C LEU A 26 -0.69 6.93 11.12
N PRO A 27 -1.88 7.54 11.09
CA PRO A 27 -3.13 6.82 10.86
C PRO A 27 -3.19 6.17 9.47
N ASP A 28 -4.01 5.13 9.33
CA ASP A 28 -4.34 4.59 8.01
C ASP A 28 -5.36 5.50 7.30
N ILE A 29 -5.22 5.63 5.99
CA ILE A 29 -6.22 6.26 5.12
C ILE A 29 -6.98 5.14 4.42
N VAL A 30 -8.11 4.75 5.01
CA VAL A 30 -8.88 3.57 4.59
C VAL A 30 -10.38 3.85 4.60
N ALA A 31 -11.09 3.22 3.66
CA ALA A 31 -12.55 3.14 3.63
C ALA A 31 -12.98 1.82 2.98
N PRO A 32 -14.21 1.34 3.17
CA PRO A 32 -14.71 0.19 2.42
C PRO A 32 -14.79 0.46 0.91
N GLY A 33 -14.50 -0.55 0.09
CA GLY A 33 -14.73 -0.54 -1.36
C GLY A 33 -13.72 0.27 -2.18
N LEU A 34 -12.50 0.51 -1.68
CA LEU A 34 -11.48 1.24 -2.44
C LEU A 34 -11.11 0.53 -3.76
N ASP A 35 -10.80 1.30 -4.79
CA ASP A 35 -10.20 0.78 -6.01
C ASP A 35 -8.75 0.35 -5.77
N CYS A 36 -8.00 1.11 -4.98
CA CYS A 36 -6.62 0.77 -4.65
C CYS A 36 -6.23 1.19 -3.23
N LEU A 37 -5.59 0.27 -2.51
CA LEU A 37 -4.90 0.55 -1.26
C LEU A 37 -3.39 0.48 -1.47
N PHE A 38 -2.69 1.59 -1.27
CA PHE A 38 -1.23 1.63 -1.31
C PHE A 38 -0.63 1.16 0.02
N VAL A 39 0.33 0.23 -0.04
CA VAL A 39 1.03 -0.31 1.14
C VAL A 39 2.49 0.10 1.12
N GLY A 40 2.91 0.90 2.10
CA GLY A 40 4.32 1.23 2.35
C GLY A 40 4.99 0.27 3.34
N PHE A 41 6.30 0.44 3.52
CA PHE A 41 7.04 -0.25 4.58
C PHE A 41 6.58 0.24 5.95
N ASN A 42 6.80 1.53 6.21
CA ASN A 42 6.52 2.22 7.45
C ASN A 42 6.56 3.74 7.23
N PRO A 43 6.06 4.54 8.18
CA PRO A 43 6.18 5.99 8.10
C PRO A 43 7.65 6.43 8.13
N GLY A 44 8.05 7.28 7.19
CA GLY A 44 9.29 8.06 7.36
C GLY A 44 9.14 9.04 8.52
N LEU A 45 10.23 9.45 9.19
CA LEU A 45 10.18 10.35 10.34
C LEU A 45 9.27 11.57 10.13
N ARG A 46 9.39 12.25 8.98
CA ARG A 46 8.57 13.44 8.66
C ARG A 46 7.08 13.09 8.52
N SER A 47 6.75 11.96 7.91
CA SER A 47 5.36 11.48 7.85
C SER A 47 4.81 11.15 9.22
N GLY A 48 5.61 10.51 10.07
CA GLY A 48 5.24 10.26 11.47
C GLY A 48 5.02 11.54 12.26
N THR A 49 5.86 12.56 12.08
CA THR A 49 5.71 13.86 12.77
C THR A 49 4.50 14.65 12.28
N LEU A 50 4.25 14.66 10.96
CA LEU A 50 3.16 15.46 10.37
C LEU A 50 1.81 14.74 10.38
N GLY A 51 1.78 13.42 10.59
CA GLY A 51 0.56 12.62 10.51
C GLY A 51 0.03 12.45 9.08
N HIS A 52 0.88 12.64 8.07
CA HIS A 52 0.50 12.54 6.65
C HIS A 52 1.36 11.57 5.85
N HIS A 53 0.72 10.79 4.98
CA HIS A 53 1.40 9.79 4.16
C HIS A 53 2.35 10.43 3.15
N TYR A 54 3.53 9.83 3.02
CA TYR A 54 4.57 10.23 2.05
C TYR A 54 4.96 11.72 2.09
N ALA A 55 4.96 12.36 3.27
CA ALA A 55 5.23 13.78 3.48
C ALA A 55 6.73 14.17 3.43
N GLY A 56 7.61 13.22 3.12
CA GLY A 56 9.05 13.44 2.98
C GLY A 56 9.37 14.39 1.81
N ARG A 57 10.29 15.35 2.00
CA ARG A 57 10.62 16.38 0.98
C ARG A 57 11.05 15.81 -0.39
N GLY A 58 11.72 14.66 -0.39
CA GLY A 58 12.14 13.97 -1.62
C GLY A 58 11.23 12.83 -2.05
N ASN A 59 10.08 12.62 -1.37
CA ASN A 59 9.16 11.55 -1.71
C ASN A 59 8.34 11.94 -2.95
N GLN A 60 8.30 11.05 -3.93
CA GLN A 60 7.70 11.28 -5.23
C GLN A 60 6.26 10.77 -5.33
N PHE A 61 5.69 10.19 -4.27
CA PHE A 61 4.40 9.47 -4.30
C PHE A 61 3.28 10.32 -4.89
N TRP A 62 3.06 11.52 -4.34
CA TRP A 62 2.00 12.42 -4.77
C TRP A 62 2.15 12.84 -6.24
N ARG A 63 3.38 13.07 -6.69
CA ARG A 63 3.67 13.38 -8.09
C ARG A 63 3.45 12.16 -8.99
N LEU A 64 3.85 10.96 -8.55
CA LEU A 64 3.64 9.71 -9.28
C LEU A 64 2.13 9.41 -9.44
N LEU A 65 1.32 9.63 -8.40
CA LEU A 65 -0.13 9.47 -8.50
C LEU A 65 -0.72 10.38 -9.59
N PHE A 66 -0.35 11.67 -9.55
CA PHE A 66 -0.88 12.64 -10.50
C PHE A 66 -0.44 12.34 -11.95
N GLU A 67 0.86 12.14 -12.18
CA GLU A 67 1.42 11.93 -13.51
C GLU A 67 1.02 10.57 -14.11
N ALA A 68 0.66 9.60 -13.25
CA ALA A 68 0.09 8.32 -13.69
C ALA A 68 -1.39 8.45 -14.07
N GLY A 69 -2.07 9.53 -13.68
CA GLY A 69 -3.51 9.72 -13.84
C GLY A 69 -4.34 8.96 -12.80
N LEU A 70 -3.77 8.66 -11.63
CA LEU A 70 -4.49 8.07 -10.49
C LEU A 70 -5.27 9.13 -9.70
N THR A 71 -4.79 10.38 -9.71
CA THR A 71 -5.47 11.51 -9.08
C THR A 71 -5.81 12.59 -10.11
N PRO A 72 -6.95 13.32 -9.96
CA PRO A 72 -7.38 14.32 -10.93
C PRO A 72 -6.52 15.59 -10.94
N ARG A 73 -5.75 15.81 -9.88
CA ARG A 73 -4.80 16.91 -9.71
C ARG A 73 -3.61 16.44 -8.86
N LEU A 74 -2.61 17.29 -8.72
CA LEU A 74 -1.55 17.08 -7.74
C LEU A 74 -2.09 17.40 -6.34
N TYR A 75 -2.10 16.39 -5.46
CA TYR A 75 -2.44 16.53 -4.05
C TYR A 75 -1.17 16.79 -3.23
N ARG A 76 -1.33 17.49 -2.11
CA ARG A 76 -0.32 17.61 -1.06
C ARG A 76 -0.48 16.49 -0.02
N PRO A 77 0.58 16.16 0.74
CA PRO A 77 0.47 15.19 1.83
C PRO A 77 -0.66 15.47 2.81
N GLU A 78 -0.90 16.75 3.13
CA GLU A 78 -1.95 17.17 4.06
C GLU A 78 -3.38 16.88 3.57
N GLU A 79 -3.52 16.50 2.31
CA GLU A 79 -4.80 16.18 1.66
C GLU A 79 -5.03 14.67 1.56
N ASP A 80 -4.23 13.84 2.22
CA ASP A 80 -4.34 12.38 2.15
C ASP A 80 -5.69 11.83 2.61
N VAL A 81 -6.33 12.48 3.58
CA VAL A 81 -7.71 12.19 4.00
C VAL A 81 -8.76 12.32 2.89
N ALA A 82 -8.44 12.96 1.77
CA ALA A 82 -9.34 13.08 0.62
C ALA A 82 -9.22 11.90 -0.37
N LEU A 83 -8.20 11.04 -0.24
CA LEU A 83 -8.01 9.89 -1.13
C LEU A 83 -9.21 8.93 -1.18
N PRO A 84 -9.87 8.59 -0.06
CA PRO A 84 -11.00 7.65 -0.09
C PRO A 84 -12.15 8.12 -0.98
N ALA A 85 -12.39 9.44 -1.06
CA ALA A 85 -13.45 10.02 -1.90
C ALA A 85 -13.23 9.78 -3.41
N ILE A 86 -12.01 9.44 -3.82
CA ILE A 86 -11.65 9.09 -5.20
C ILE A 86 -11.26 7.62 -5.35
N GLY A 87 -11.60 6.77 -4.37
CA GLY A 87 -11.37 5.33 -4.40
C GLY A 87 -9.93 4.90 -4.08
N LEU A 88 -9.11 5.78 -3.52
CA LEU A 88 -7.72 5.48 -3.15
C LEU A 88 -7.54 5.47 -1.62
N GLY A 89 -6.54 4.73 -1.14
CA GLY A 89 -6.16 4.74 0.27
C GLY A 89 -4.70 4.43 0.49
N SER A 90 -4.22 4.57 1.72
CA SER A 90 -2.84 4.28 2.08
C SER A 90 -2.69 3.72 3.49
N THR A 91 -1.79 2.74 3.64
CA THR A 91 -1.39 2.13 4.91
C THR A 91 0.10 1.76 4.84
N ASN A 92 0.64 1.25 5.95
CA ASN A 92 1.98 0.69 6.02
C ASN A 92 1.95 -0.70 6.66
N LEU A 93 2.90 -1.54 6.25
CA LEU A 93 3.08 -2.87 6.84
C LEU A 93 3.51 -2.77 8.32
N VAL A 94 4.37 -1.80 8.65
CA VAL A 94 4.86 -1.55 10.01
C VAL A 94 4.48 -0.14 10.47
N ALA A 95 3.94 -0.02 11.68
CA ALA A 95 3.47 1.26 12.22
C ALA A 95 4.60 2.17 12.74
N ARG A 96 5.73 1.60 13.17
CA ARG A 96 6.86 2.32 13.76
C ARG A 96 7.55 3.23 12.73
N ALA A 97 7.67 4.52 13.04
CA ALA A 97 8.37 5.46 12.17
C ALA A 97 9.90 5.28 12.24
N THR A 98 10.58 5.37 11.09
CA THR A 98 12.06 5.32 11.00
C THR A 98 12.60 6.32 9.97
N ALA A 99 13.92 6.56 9.95
CA ALA A 99 14.54 7.39 8.92
C ALA A 99 14.65 6.63 7.60
N SER A 100 14.88 5.32 7.67
CA SER A 100 15.01 4.41 6.54
C SER A 100 14.28 3.09 6.80
N ALA A 101 13.69 2.53 5.74
CA ALA A 101 13.12 1.18 5.77
C ALA A 101 14.18 0.09 6.07
N ALA A 102 15.47 0.39 5.88
CA ALA A 102 16.56 -0.51 6.23
C ALA A 102 16.71 -0.75 7.75
N GLU A 103 16.08 0.09 8.59
CA GLU A 103 16.04 -0.07 10.05
C GLU A 103 14.96 -1.07 10.52
N LEU A 104 14.15 -1.59 9.60
CA LEU A 104 13.13 -2.58 9.91
C LEU A 104 13.72 -3.99 9.79
N SER A 105 13.55 -4.78 10.84
CA SER A 105 13.88 -6.21 10.76
C SER A 105 12.86 -6.96 9.89
N ARG A 106 13.28 -8.12 9.35
CA ARG A 106 12.36 -9.02 8.64
C ARG A 106 11.22 -9.50 9.55
N ALA A 107 11.50 -9.68 10.83
CA ALA A 107 10.50 -10.10 11.82
C ALA A 107 9.43 -9.02 12.03
N GLU A 108 9.82 -7.74 12.11
CA GLU A 108 8.86 -6.63 12.21
C GLU A 108 7.99 -6.53 10.96
N LEU A 109 8.57 -6.63 9.76
CA LEU A 109 7.81 -6.60 8.51
C LEU A 109 6.80 -7.74 8.43
N ARG A 110 7.22 -8.97 8.76
CA ARG A 110 6.31 -10.13 8.81
C ARG A 110 5.23 -9.99 9.88
N GLY A 111 5.57 -9.42 11.04
CA GLY A 111 4.62 -9.12 12.11
C GLY A 111 3.53 -8.13 11.72
N GLY A 112 3.73 -7.37 10.63
CA GLY A 112 2.72 -6.47 10.05
C GLY A 112 1.60 -7.17 9.28
N VAL A 113 1.85 -8.38 8.76
CA VAL A 113 0.92 -9.07 7.84
C VAL A 113 -0.45 -9.36 8.46
N PRO A 114 -0.56 -9.83 9.73
CA PRO A 114 -1.88 -10.05 10.34
C PRO A 114 -2.73 -8.78 10.43
N ARG A 115 -2.10 -7.61 10.62
CA ARG A 115 -2.82 -6.33 10.61
C ARG A 115 -3.22 -5.95 9.19
N LEU A 116 -2.34 -6.10 8.21
CA LEU A 116 -2.68 -5.88 6.81
C LEU A 116 -3.88 -6.73 6.37
N ALA A 117 -3.94 -8.00 6.78
CA ALA A 117 -5.08 -8.88 6.51
C ALA A 117 -6.40 -8.32 7.07
N ARG A 118 -6.40 -7.77 8.29
CA ARG A 118 -7.58 -7.09 8.88
C ARG A 118 -7.97 -5.83 8.10
N ILE A 119 -7.00 -5.05 7.65
CA ILE A 119 -7.26 -3.87 6.81
C ILE A 119 -7.89 -4.31 5.49
N VAL A 120 -7.32 -5.30 4.81
CA VAL A 120 -7.81 -5.79 3.52
C VAL A 120 -9.21 -6.39 3.67
N ALA A 121 -9.50 -7.08 4.77
CA ALA A 121 -10.84 -7.54 5.08
C ALA A 121 -11.86 -6.40 5.24
N PHE A 122 -11.47 -5.31 5.91
CA PHE A 122 -12.32 -4.14 6.12
C PHE A 122 -12.52 -3.32 4.84
N VAL A 123 -11.43 -3.07 4.11
CA VAL A 123 -11.39 -2.23 2.92
C VAL A 123 -11.94 -2.97 1.70
N TRP A 124 -11.65 -4.27 1.57
CA TRP A 124 -11.92 -5.10 0.39
C TRP A 124 -11.52 -4.41 -0.94
N PRO A 125 -10.27 -3.94 -1.07
CA PRO A 125 -9.86 -3.14 -2.22
C PRO A 125 -9.86 -3.98 -3.50
N ARG A 126 -9.99 -3.35 -4.67
CA ARG A 126 -9.77 -4.08 -5.95
C ARG A 126 -8.30 -4.41 -6.16
N VAL A 127 -7.42 -3.46 -5.80
CA VAL A 127 -5.97 -3.54 -5.96
C VAL A 127 -5.26 -3.24 -4.64
N LEU A 128 -4.23 -4.01 -4.32
CA LEU A 128 -3.25 -3.75 -3.28
C LEU A 128 -1.91 -3.41 -3.94
N ALA A 129 -1.53 -2.14 -3.87
CA ALA A 129 -0.32 -1.63 -4.52
C ALA A 129 0.83 -1.48 -3.53
N TYR A 130 1.83 -2.36 -3.62
CA TYR A 130 2.98 -2.37 -2.71
C TYR A 130 4.04 -1.37 -3.21
N THR A 131 4.26 -0.30 -2.44
CA THR A 131 5.18 0.80 -2.78
C THR A 131 6.64 0.47 -2.41
N GLY A 132 7.10 -0.67 -2.92
CA GLY A 132 8.45 -1.19 -2.82
C GLY A 132 8.45 -2.71 -2.79
N LYS A 133 9.33 -3.35 -3.59
CA LYS A 133 9.40 -4.82 -3.70
C LYS A 133 9.54 -5.51 -2.35
N GLY A 134 10.37 -4.97 -1.45
CA GLY A 134 10.57 -5.56 -0.13
C GLY A 134 9.32 -5.57 0.76
N VAL A 135 8.32 -4.70 0.53
CA VAL A 135 7.03 -4.78 1.23
C VAL A 135 6.30 -6.04 0.81
N TYR A 136 6.20 -6.27 -0.51
CA TYR A 136 5.54 -7.44 -1.08
C TYR A 136 6.23 -8.74 -0.70
N LEU A 137 7.56 -8.81 -0.81
CA LEU A 137 8.32 -10.02 -0.44
C LEU A 137 8.21 -10.32 1.06
N ALA A 138 8.16 -9.30 1.92
CA ALA A 138 7.94 -9.52 3.33
C ALA A 138 6.52 -10.01 3.64
N ALA A 139 5.52 -9.48 2.92
CA ALA A 139 4.12 -9.86 3.10
C ALA A 139 3.82 -11.28 2.63
N THR A 140 4.40 -11.68 1.49
CA THR A 140 4.17 -12.99 0.86
C THR A 140 5.16 -14.07 1.28
N GLY A 141 6.33 -13.68 1.79
CA GLY A 141 7.43 -14.61 2.06
C GLY A 141 8.16 -15.10 0.81
N LEU A 142 7.80 -14.63 -0.38
CA LEU A 142 8.46 -15.01 -1.64
C LEU A 142 9.93 -14.53 -1.67
N PRO A 143 10.82 -15.29 -2.33
CA PRO A 143 12.23 -14.93 -2.44
C PRO A 143 12.47 -13.77 -3.42
N ASP A 144 11.65 -13.65 -4.47
CA ASP A 144 11.66 -12.55 -5.44
C ASP A 144 10.27 -12.42 -6.11
N ALA A 145 10.05 -11.30 -6.78
CA ALA A 145 8.85 -10.99 -7.53
C ALA A 145 9.16 -9.97 -8.65
N PRO A 146 8.51 -10.04 -9.82
CA PRO A 146 8.60 -8.98 -10.82
C PRO A 146 7.92 -7.69 -10.31
N TRP A 147 8.24 -6.57 -10.94
CA TRP A 147 7.40 -5.37 -10.83
C TRP A 147 6.09 -5.58 -11.61
N GLY A 148 5.05 -4.80 -11.27
CA GLY A 148 3.76 -4.85 -11.96
C GLY A 148 2.75 -5.78 -11.31
N VAL A 149 1.71 -6.14 -12.05
CA VAL A 149 0.65 -7.06 -11.61
C VAL A 149 1.23 -8.45 -11.34
N GLN A 150 0.83 -9.05 -10.23
CA GLN A 150 1.26 -10.40 -9.83
C GLN A 150 0.24 -11.45 -10.28
N ASP A 151 0.72 -12.64 -10.66
CA ASP A 151 -0.13 -13.74 -11.13
C ASP A 151 -1.14 -14.21 -10.08
N ARG A 152 -0.76 -14.13 -8.81
CA ARG A 152 -1.63 -14.40 -7.66
C ARG A 152 -1.48 -13.29 -6.64
N GLY A 153 -2.61 -12.76 -6.18
CA GLY A 153 -2.64 -11.83 -5.05
C GLY A 153 -2.45 -12.58 -3.74
N LEU A 154 -1.96 -11.86 -2.71
CA LEU A 154 -1.86 -12.38 -1.35
C LEU A 154 -3.24 -12.68 -0.74
N PHE A 155 -4.28 -11.95 -1.17
CA PHE A 155 -5.66 -12.11 -0.70
C PHE A 155 -6.60 -12.40 -1.86
N ASP A 156 -7.46 -13.40 -1.70
CA ASP A 156 -8.42 -13.80 -2.74
C ASP A 156 -9.33 -12.64 -3.16
N GLY A 157 -9.51 -12.48 -4.48
CA GLY A 157 -10.33 -11.42 -5.05
C GLY A 157 -9.68 -10.03 -5.10
N VAL A 158 -8.45 -9.88 -4.59
CA VAL A 158 -7.65 -8.64 -4.63
C VAL A 158 -6.47 -8.84 -5.59
N ALA A 159 -6.22 -7.86 -6.48
CA ALA A 159 -5.00 -7.86 -7.30
C ALA A 159 -3.83 -7.31 -6.50
N ASP A 160 -2.68 -7.97 -6.57
CA ASP A 160 -1.44 -7.42 -6.04
C ASP A 160 -0.64 -6.77 -7.18
N VAL A 161 -0.17 -5.54 -6.94
CA VAL A 161 0.68 -4.81 -7.88
C VAL A 161 1.92 -4.31 -7.14
N VAL A 162 3.10 -4.69 -7.62
CA VAL A 162 4.37 -4.33 -6.99
C VAL A 162 4.99 -3.16 -7.75
N VAL A 163 5.12 -2.01 -7.10
CA VAL A 163 5.72 -0.82 -7.71
C VAL A 163 6.99 -0.40 -6.98
N PRO A 164 7.92 0.32 -7.63
CA PRO A 164 9.09 0.87 -6.96
C PRO A 164 8.72 1.80 -5.80
N SER A 165 9.61 1.91 -4.82
CA SER A 165 9.42 2.86 -3.73
C SER A 165 9.48 4.30 -4.24
N PRO A 166 8.52 5.17 -3.83
CA PRO A 166 8.52 6.57 -4.21
C PRO A 166 9.52 7.42 -3.41
N SER A 167 10.21 6.83 -2.42
CA SER A 167 11.24 7.54 -1.65
C SER A 167 12.33 8.13 -2.55
N GLY A 168 12.82 9.31 -2.21
CA GLY A 168 13.98 9.93 -2.87
C GLY A 168 15.29 9.17 -2.63
N LEU A 169 15.32 8.26 -1.66
CA LEU A 169 16.45 7.34 -1.44
C LEU A 169 16.49 6.19 -2.45
N ALA A 170 15.36 5.90 -3.10
CA ALA A 170 15.29 4.84 -4.11
C ALA A 170 15.88 5.32 -5.43
N ARG A 171 16.83 4.55 -5.97
CA ARG A 171 17.67 4.93 -7.12
C ARG A 171 16.99 4.84 -8.49
N LEU A 172 15.80 4.23 -8.58
CA LEU A 172 15.07 4.10 -9.84
C LEU A 172 14.68 5.49 -10.39
N PRO A 173 14.91 5.79 -11.68
CA PRO A 173 14.50 7.05 -12.29
C PRO A 173 12.98 7.26 -12.21
N PHE A 174 12.56 8.54 -12.15
CA PHE A 174 11.14 8.90 -12.02
C PHE A 174 10.27 8.28 -13.13
N GLU A 175 10.69 8.36 -14.39
CA GLU A 175 9.95 7.79 -15.53
C GLU A 175 9.75 6.28 -15.42
N GLU A 176 10.73 5.58 -14.88
CA GLU A 176 10.63 4.14 -14.65
C GLU A 176 9.65 3.83 -13.52
N LYS A 177 9.67 4.60 -12.42
CA LYS A 177 8.65 4.49 -11.37
C LYS A 177 7.25 4.78 -11.93
N LEU A 178 7.13 5.82 -12.76
CA LEU A 178 5.88 6.27 -13.35
C LEU A 178 5.24 5.20 -14.22
N ARG A 179 6.03 4.44 -15.00
CA ARG A 179 5.53 3.29 -15.77
C ARG A 179 4.75 2.30 -14.90
N TRP A 180 5.29 1.92 -13.75
CA TRP A 180 4.64 0.95 -12.85
C TRP A 180 3.42 1.54 -12.13
N PHE A 181 3.42 2.84 -11.84
CA PHE A 181 2.23 3.51 -11.31
C PHE A 181 1.10 3.62 -12.36
N ARG A 182 1.42 3.75 -13.65
CA ARG A 182 0.42 3.64 -14.73
C ARG A 182 -0.18 2.24 -14.80
N GLU A 183 0.60 1.21 -14.52
CA GLU A 183 0.10 -0.16 -14.46
C GLU A 183 -0.90 -0.37 -13.32
N VAL A 184 -0.71 0.28 -12.16
CA VAL A 184 -1.72 0.33 -11.09
C VAL A 184 -3.03 0.91 -11.60
N ARG A 185 -2.98 2.05 -12.31
CA ARG A 185 -4.19 2.68 -12.91
C ARG A 185 -4.88 1.73 -13.89
N ASP A 186 -4.11 1.08 -14.76
CA ASP A 186 -4.66 0.18 -15.78
C ASP A 186 -5.32 -1.04 -15.14
N GLU A 187 -4.73 -1.59 -14.07
CA GLU A 187 -5.34 -2.69 -13.31
C GLU A 187 -6.61 -2.27 -12.58
N ILE A 188 -6.66 -1.08 -11.99
CA ILE A 188 -7.90 -0.51 -11.45
C ILE A 188 -8.98 -0.47 -12.54
N GLY A 189 -8.63 0.02 -13.73
CA GLY A 189 -9.53 0.09 -14.88
C GLY A 189 -10.08 -1.28 -15.29
N ARG A 190 -9.20 -2.28 -15.42
CA ARG A 190 -9.59 -3.67 -15.72
C ARG A 190 -10.56 -4.23 -14.67
N ARG A 191 -10.26 -4.03 -13.39
CA ARG A 191 -11.07 -4.58 -12.30
C ARG A 191 -12.38 -3.85 -12.05
N ARG A 192 -12.50 -2.58 -12.44
CA ARG A 192 -13.80 -1.88 -12.44
C ARG A 192 -14.78 -2.50 -13.44
N GLY A 193 -14.28 -3.07 -14.54
CA GLY A 193 -15.10 -3.72 -15.57
C GLY A 193 -15.51 -5.18 -15.28
N THR A 194 -14.99 -5.80 -14.21
CA THR A 194 -15.19 -7.23 -13.91
C THR A 194 -15.96 -7.52 -12.61
N ARG A 195 -16.39 -6.50 -11.85
CA ARG A 195 -17.32 -6.67 -10.72
C ARG A 195 -18.71 -6.17 -11.08
#